data_AF-A0A0K0EPL7-F1
#
_entry.id   AF-A0A0K0EPL7-F1
#
_cell.length_a   1.000
_cell.length_b   1.000
_cell.length_c   1.000
_cell.angle_alpha   90.00
_cell.angle_beta   90.00
_cell.angle_gamma   90.00
#
_symmetry.space_group_name_H-M   'P 1'
#
loop_
_entity.id
_entity.type
_entity.pdbx_description
1 polymer ?
#
loop_
_entity_poly.entity_id
_entity_poly.type
_entity_poly.pdbx_seq_one_letter_code
_entity_poly.pdbx_strand_id
1 'polypeptide(L)'
;MNLFYKIILFSLLFDNGMVTSSSDLLSKTKMPLKKFEICENLSELPFSEFFNHKKNNINFVITNDKECFIECDIVSAPKPIINWYKNGKLYKSHLDHLLDHTDDYINSKNDNTQIGWSSILSKIRIYSNDVGDEFRCEIINPCKNDEVISHTFTIPEIASTTCSKNYKTIPYIKNSSKNNIFNIIGYFNPHKFLYIKTPVITAATTMRMEYPGNIITLSCKNEAYPKAINKWEVIEGDDENESGVSIENFNFLKVLENGDIFFNTTDIPNDIVQMALRCNASNAYGWDSFISTILLVTEE
;
A
#
# COMPACT_ATOMS: atom_id res chain seq x y z
N MET A 1 18.10 -0.17 -43.30
CA MET A 1 19.44 -0.57 -42.82
C MET A 1 19.69 0.11 -41.48
N ASN A 2 20.04 -0.68 -40.48
CA ASN A 2 20.07 -0.36 -39.05
C ASN A 2 20.81 0.93 -38.69
N LEU A 3 20.12 1.85 -38.03
CA LEU A 3 20.70 3.05 -37.41
C LEU A 3 20.17 3.24 -35.98
N PHE A 4 20.19 2.19 -35.16
CA PHE A 4 19.73 2.22 -33.76
C PHE A 4 20.62 1.36 -32.87
N TYR A 5 21.88 1.76 -32.65
CA TYR A 5 22.74 1.21 -31.58
C TYR A 5 23.93 2.16 -31.37
N LYS A 6 23.73 3.29 -30.69
CA LYS A 6 24.83 4.19 -30.27
C LYS A 6 24.33 5.26 -29.29
N ILE A 7 23.95 4.88 -28.08
CA ILE A 7 24.05 5.80 -26.94
C ILE A 7 24.81 5.07 -25.84
N ILE A 8 26.03 5.56 -25.68
CA ILE A 8 27.13 5.05 -24.89
C ILE A 8 26.93 5.52 -23.44
N LEU A 9 26.88 4.54 -22.55
CA LEU A 9 27.55 4.47 -21.24
C LEU A 9 28.31 5.76 -20.83
N PHE A 10 27.63 6.72 -20.20
CA PHE A 10 28.30 7.79 -19.46
C PHE A 10 28.64 7.25 -18.07
N SER A 11 29.88 6.81 -17.92
CA SER A 11 30.50 6.47 -16.64
C SER A 11 31.59 7.48 -16.34
N LEU A 12 31.71 7.82 -15.05
CA LEU A 12 32.87 8.44 -14.40
C LEU A 12 33.04 9.94 -14.65
N LEU A 13 32.70 10.75 -13.64
CA LEU A 13 33.42 11.95 -13.22
C LEU A 13 32.71 12.51 -11.97
N PHE A 14 32.93 11.90 -10.81
CA PHE A 14 32.81 12.66 -9.56
C PHE A 14 33.99 12.34 -8.66
N ASP A 15 34.61 13.44 -8.29
CA ASP A 15 35.95 13.63 -7.78
C ASP A 15 35.99 13.40 -6.27
N ASN A 16 37.16 13.01 -5.78
CA ASN A 16 37.43 12.66 -4.39
C ASN A 16 37.38 13.92 -3.49
N GLY A 17 36.21 14.22 -2.93
CA GLY A 17 35.98 15.38 -2.07
C GLY A 17 35.54 15.03 -0.65
N MET A 18 36.51 14.92 0.25
CA MET A 18 36.48 15.24 1.68
C MET A 18 35.23 14.85 2.52
N VAL A 19 35.46 13.84 3.37
CA VAL A 19 34.68 13.46 4.54
C VAL A 19 34.43 14.69 5.43
N THR A 20 33.18 15.16 5.48
CA THR A 20 32.69 15.93 6.61
C THR A 20 31.49 15.20 7.21
N SER A 21 31.69 14.76 8.43
CA SER A 21 30.70 14.13 9.28
C SER A 21 29.73 15.19 9.79
N SER A 22 28.54 15.25 9.19
CA SER A 22 27.39 15.82 9.88
C SER A 22 26.18 14.94 9.59
N SER A 23 25.95 14.00 10.50
CA SER A 23 24.60 13.56 10.83
C SER A 23 23.74 14.77 11.12
N ASP A 24 22.45 14.70 10.80
CA ASP A 24 21.44 15.75 11.03
C ASP A 24 21.35 16.83 9.95
N LEU A 25 21.13 16.43 8.69
CA LEU A 25 20.25 17.21 7.80
C LEU A 25 19.80 16.40 6.57
N LEU A 26 19.29 15.17 6.78
CA LEU A 26 18.28 14.64 5.86
C LEU A 26 16.99 15.41 6.14
N SER A 27 17.01 16.69 5.78
CA SER A 27 15.83 17.42 5.35
C SER A 27 15.12 16.46 4.42
N LYS A 28 14.00 15.90 4.89
CA LYS A 28 12.99 15.31 4.01
C LYS A 28 12.57 16.46 3.12
N THR A 29 13.33 16.71 2.06
CA THR A 29 12.84 17.42 0.90
C THR A 29 11.65 16.59 0.48
N LYS A 30 10.46 16.99 0.94
CA LYS A 30 9.20 16.63 0.28
C LYS A 30 9.48 17.00 -1.17
N MET A 31 9.86 16.02 -1.99
CA MET A 31 9.86 16.21 -3.43
C MET A 31 8.48 16.76 -3.68
N PRO A 32 8.33 18.00 -4.19
CA PRO A 32 7.02 18.51 -4.49
C PRO A 32 6.42 17.44 -5.39
N LEU A 33 5.33 16.81 -4.92
CA LEU A 33 4.55 15.88 -5.73
C LEU A 33 4.18 16.71 -6.95
N LYS A 34 4.97 16.52 -8.01
CA LYS A 34 4.84 17.30 -9.23
C LYS A 34 3.42 16.98 -9.65
N LYS A 35 2.55 17.99 -9.66
CA LYS A 35 1.12 17.88 -10.02
C LYS A 35 1.04 16.82 -11.11
N PHE A 36 0.49 15.65 -10.78
CA PHE A 36 0.60 14.53 -11.69
C PHE A 36 -0.13 14.93 -12.98
N GLU A 37 0.50 14.73 -14.14
CA GLU A 37 -0.11 15.03 -15.44
C GLU A 37 -1.46 14.32 -15.61
N ILE A 38 -1.67 13.24 -14.83
CA ILE A 38 -2.91 12.47 -14.66
C ILE A 38 -4.14 13.34 -14.49
N CYS A 39 -4.02 14.43 -13.73
CA CYS A 39 -5.15 15.22 -13.29
C CYS A 39 -5.88 15.93 -14.44
N GLU A 40 -5.21 16.07 -15.59
CA GLU A 40 -5.77 16.70 -16.78
C GLU A 40 -6.59 15.72 -17.63
N ASN A 41 -6.35 14.41 -17.49
CA ASN A 41 -7.03 13.36 -18.24
C ASN A 41 -8.17 12.70 -17.46
N LEU A 42 -8.47 13.17 -16.24
CA LEU A 42 -9.59 12.63 -15.46
C LEU A 42 -10.92 13.08 -16.08
N SER A 43 -11.83 12.14 -16.31
CA SER A 43 -13.18 12.42 -16.82
C SER A 43 -14.03 13.17 -15.80
N GLU A 44 -13.73 13.00 -14.51
CA GLU A 44 -14.38 13.69 -13.41
C GLU A 44 -13.40 14.57 -12.63
N LEU A 45 -13.94 15.52 -11.87
CA LEU A 45 -13.11 16.36 -11.01
C LEU A 45 -12.46 15.50 -9.91
N PRO A 46 -11.15 15.68 -9.62
CA PRO A 46 -10.49 14.92 -8.58
C PRO A 46 -11.19 15.10 -7.22
N PHE A 47 -11.26 14.06 -6.41
CA PHE A 47 -11.85 14.14 -5.06
C PHE A 47 -11.26 13.10 -4.13
N SER A 48 -11.41 13.32 -2.83
CA SER A 48 -11.14 12.32 -1.79
C SER A 48 -12.08 12.54 -0.62
N GLU A 49 -12.65 11.47 -0.09
CA GLU A 49 -13.52 11.52 1.07
C GLU A 49 -13.49 10.20 1.85
N PHE A 50 -13.97 10.25 3.09
CA PHE A 50 -14.21 9.05 3.87
C PHE A 50 -15.56 8.46 3.47
N PHE A 51 -15.59 7.18 3.09
CA PHE A 51 -16.81 6.47 2.72
C PHE A 51 -17.75 6.34 3.92
N ASN A 52 -17.18 6.14 5.11
CA ASN A 52 -17.95 6.02 6.33
C ASN A 52 -18.37 7.40 6.86
N HIS A 53 -19.61 7.81 6.57
CA HIS A 53 -20.20 9.02 7.12
C HIS A 53 -20.58 8.92 8.62
N LYS A 54 -20.26 7.81 9.31
CA LYS A 54 -20.39 7.76 10.77
C LYS A 54 -19.52 8.85 11.39
N LYS A 55 -19.93 9.29 12.58
CA LYS A 55 -19.41 10.46 13.29
C LYS A 55 -17.89 10.58 13.35
N ASN A 56 -17.12 9.49 13.35
CA ASN A 56 -15.67 9.55 13.59
C ASN A 56 -14.80 9.20 12.36
N ASN A 57 -15.38 8.73 11.25
CA ASN A 57 -14.71 8.24 10.04
C ASN A 57 -13.72 7.06 10.25
N ILE A 58 -13.40 6.72 11.50
CA ILE A 58 -12.57 5.60 11.93
C ILE A 58 -13.46 4.52 12.55
N ASN A 59 -13.29 3.29 12.10
CA ASN A 59 -13.92 2.10 12.70
C ASN A 59 -12.94 1.39 13.62
N PHE A 60 -13.38 0.99 14.81
CA PHE A 60 -12.61 0.09 15.68
C PHE A 60 -13.15 -1.33 15.52
N VAL A 61 -12.29 -2.24 15.10
CA VAL A 61 -12.63 -3.62 14.75
C VAL A 61 -11.88 -4.56 15.68
N ILE A 62 -12.59 -5.54 16.24
CA ILE A 62 -12.01 -6.62 17.03
C ILE A 62 -12.33 -7.92 16.30
N THR A 63 -11.31 -8.69 15.98
CA THR A 63 -11.43 -9.98 15.30
C THR A 63 -11.63 -11.12 16.31
N ASN A 64 -12.02 -12.29 15.81
CA ASN A 64 -12.26 -13.48 16.64
C ASN A 64 -11.01 -13.98 17.39
N ASP A 65 -9.82 -13.76 16.83
CA ASP A 65 -8.53 -14.08 17.43
C ASP A 65 -8.02 -12.96 18.37
N LYS A 66 -8.89 -12.00 18.72
CA LYS A 66 -8.58 -10.88 19.62
C LYS A 66 -7.49 -9.96 19.08
N GLU A 67 -7.35 -9.87 17.77
CA GLU A 67 -6.60 -8.79 17.15
C GLU A 67 -7.51 -7.57 17.02
N CYS A 68 -6.96 -6.40 17.26
CA CYS A 68 -7.71 -5.15 17.17
C CYS A 68 -7.12 -4.28 16.09
N PHE A 69 -8.00 -3.60 15.37
CA PHE A 69 -7.63 -2.69 14.30
C PHE A 69 -8.44 -1.40 14.42
N ILE A 70 -7.85 -0.31 13.95
CA ILE A 70 -8.60 0.86 13.52
C ILE A 70 -8.52 0.96 12.01
N GLU A 71 -9.63 1.31 11.37
CA GLU A 71 -9.80 1.27 9.93
C GLU A 71 -10.35 2.60 9.41
N CYS A 72 -9.91 2.98 8.21
CA CYS A 72 -10.45 4.09 7.43
C CYS A 72 -10.81 3.60 6.03
N ASP A 73 -12.08 3.77 5.71
CA ASP A 73 -12.65 3.51 4.39
C ASP A 73 -12.64 4.81 3.59
N ILE A 74 -11.91 4.80 2.49
CA ILE A 74 -11.60 5.99 1.70
C ILE A 74 -12.10 5.75 0.28
N VAL A 75 -12.68 6.79 -0.32
CA VAL A 75 -12.90 6.83 -1.78
C VAL A 75 -12.19 8.04 -2.34
N SER A 76 -11.56 7.88 -3.50
CA SER A 76 -10.72 8.91 -4.09
C SER A 76 -10.52 8.73 -5.58
N ALA A 77 -10.43 9.84 -6.31
CA ALA A 77 -9.96 9.89 -7.69
C ALA A 77 -8.89 11.00 -7.85
N PRO A 78 -7.63 10.67 -8.21
CA PRO A 78 -7.07 9.33 -8.35
C PRO A 78 -6.77 8.70 -6.98
N LYS A 79 -5.95 7.65 -6.93
CA LYS A 79 -5.56 6.97 -5.68
C LYS A 79 -4.88 7.96 -4.72
N PRO A 80 -5.23 8.01 -3.42
CA PRO A 80 -4.69 8.98 -2.48
C PRO A 80 -3.43 8.45 -1.77
N ILE A 81 -2.72 9.36 -1.12
CA ILE A 81 -1.76 9.05 -0.06
C ILE A 81 -2.51 9.01 1.28
N ILE A 82 -2.19 8.07 2.16
CA ILE A 82 -2.90 7.87 3.43
C ILE A 82 -1.92 7.92 4.61
N ASN A 83 -2.03 8.95 5.43
CA ASN A 83 -1.20 9.14 6.62
C ASN A 83 -1.99 8.81 7.89
N TRP A 84 -1.38 8.05 8.78
CA TRP A 84 -1.85 7.80 10.13
C TRP A 84 -1.02 8.59 11.12
N TYR A 85 -1.69 9.35 11.97
CA TYR A 85 -1.09 10.07 13.08
C TYR A 85 -1.47 9.40 14.40
N LYS A 86 -0.50 9.29 15.31
CA LYS A 86 -0.68 8.82 16.69
C LYS A 86 -0.22 9.93 17.64
N ASN A 87 -1.11 10.40 18.51
CA ASN A 87 -0.85 11.49 19.45
C ASN A 87 -0.23 12.73 18.77
N GLY A 88 -0.79 13.10 17.61
CA GLY A 88 -0.34 14.25 16.81
C GLY A 88 0.97 14.06 16.03
N LYS A 89 1.61 12.88 16.08
CA LYS A 89 2.84 12.57 15.33
C LYS A 89 2.54 11.58 14.22
N LEU A 90 3.17 11.78 13.05
CA LEU A 90 3.09 10.81 11.96
C LEU A 90 3.56 9.45 12.44
N TYR A 91 2.64 8.49 12.45
CA TYR A 91 2.87 7.13 12.90
C TYR A 91 3.18 6.23 11.71
N LYS A 92 2.38 6.31 10.65
CA LYS A 92 2.55 5.50 9.45
C LYS A 92 2.04 6.22 8.21
N SER A 93 2.61 5.90 7.06
CA SER A 93 2.15 6.35 5.76
C SER A 93 1.92 5.14 4.87
N HIS A 94 0.80 5.11 4.16
CA HIS A 94 0.44 4.09 3.17
C HIS A 94 0.24 4.78 1.82
N LEU A 95 0.59 4.07 0.75
CA LEU A 95 0.43 4.56 -0.62
C LEU A 95 1.19 5.87 -0.88
N ASP A 96 2.38 6.01 -0.30
CA ASP A 96 3.25 7.20 -0.38
C ASP A 96 4.54 6.90 -1.16
N HIS A 97 4.60 5.75 -1.82
CA HIS A 97 5.71 5.39 -2.69
C HIS A 97 5.30 5.56 -4.15
N LEU A 98 6.28 5.94 -4.99
CA LEU A 98 6.06 6.12 -6.42
C LEU A 98 5.44 4.88 -7.09
N LEU A 99 5.84 3.68 -6.67
CA LEU A 99 5.32 2.43 -7.22
C LEU A 99 3.84 2.19 -6.90
N ASP A 100 3.30 2.84 -5.88
CA ASP A 100 1.90 2.69 -5.47
C ASP A 100 0.93 3.43 -6.44
N HIS A 101 1.49 4.32 -7.27
CA HIS A 101 0.82 5.18 -8.24
C HIS A 101 1.36 4.94 -9.66
N THR A 102 1.64 3.68 -9.99
CA THR A 102 2.27 3.30 -11.27
C THR A 102 1.30 3.44 -12.45
N ASP A 103 0.04 3.01 -12.29
CA ASP A 103 -1.04 3.17 -13.27
C ASP A 103 -1.27 4.65 -13.60
N ASP A 104 -1.43 5.41 -12.54
CA ASP A 104 -1.44 6.86 -12.51
C ASP A 104 -0.33 7.44 -13.42
N TYR A 105 0.94 7.15 -13.14
CA TYR A 105 2.06 7.66 -13.95
C TYR A 105 2.05 7.19 -15.43
N ILE A 106 1.58 5.97 -15.72
CA ILE A 106 1.58 5.46 -17.10
C ILE A 106 0.44 6.07 -17.90
N ASN A 107 -0.77 6.09 -17.35
CA ASN A 107 -1.95 6.60 -18.04
C ASN A 107 -1.87 8.11 -18.27
N SER A 108 -1.11 8.86 -17.46
CA SER A 108 -0.85 10.29 -17.72
C SER A 108 -0.18 10.56 -19.06
N LYS A 109 0.46 9.55 -19.67
CA LYS A 109 1.14 9.66 -20.96
C LYS A 109 0.26 9.19 -22.13
N ASN A 110 -0.90 8.63 -21.83
CA ASN A 110 -1.85 8.18 -22.83
C ASN A 110 -2.90 9.28 -23.03
N ASP A 111 -3.41 9.42 -24.25
CA ASP A 111 -4.47 10.39 -24.59
C ASP A 111 -5.86 9.93 -24.11
N ASN A 112 -5.94 8.79 -23.41
CA ASN A 112 -7.20 8.22 -22.93
C ASN A 112 -7.70 8.98 -21.70
N THR A 113 -9.01 9.21 -21.66
CA THR A 113 -9.74 9.64 -20.47
C THR A 113 -9.62 8.57 -19.38
N GLN A 114 -9.52 9.02 -18.12
CA GLN A 114 -9.44 8.14 -16.96
C GLN A 114 -10.56 8.47 -15.98
N ILE A 115 -11.19 7.47 -15.38
CA ILE A 115 -12.07 7.69 -14.24
C ILE A 115 -11.22 7.90 -12.99
N GLY A 116 -10.18 7.08 -12.79
CA GLY A 116 -9.30 7.29 -11.65
C GLY A 116 -9.91 6.89 -10.30
N TRP A 117 -11.12 6.32 -10.24
CA TRP A 117 -11.83 6.10 -8.99
C TRP A 117 -11.32 4.86 -8.24
N SER A 118 -11.01 5.01 -6.95
CA SER A 118 -10.58 3.93 -6.05
C SER A 118 -11.28 4.01 -4.71
N SER A 119 -11.76 2.88 -4.21
CA SER A 119 -12.08 2.66 -2.80
C SER A 119 -10.96 1.88 -2.13
N ILE A 120 -10.55 2.32 -0.94
CA ILE A 120 -9.36 1.82 -0.25
C ILE A 120 -9.70 1.65 1.22
N LEU A 121 -9.39 0.46 1.74
CA LEU A 121 -9.38 0.18 3.17
C LEU A 121 -7.96 0.34 3.67
N SER A 122 -7.74 1.27 4.60
CA SER A 122 -6.50 1.36 5.34
C SER A 122 -6.72 1.01 6.79
N LYS A 123 -5.92 0.11 7.36
CA LYS A 123 -6.01 -0.29 8.77
C LYS A 123 -4.67 -0.31 9.50
N ILE A 124 -4.74 0.01 10.79
CA ILE A 124 -3.62 -0.04 11.74
C ILE A 124 -3.97 -1.01 12.87
N ARG A 125 -3.04 -1.90 13.20
CA ARG A 125 -3.20 -2.81 14.35
C ARG A 125 -3.03 -2.04 15.66
N ILE A 126 -3.93 -2.31 16.60
CA ILE A 126 -3.98 -1.73 17.94
C ILE A 126 -3.68 -2.81 18.98
N TYR A 127 -2.92 -2.43 20.01
CA TYR A 127 -2.57 -3.27 21.13
C TYR A 127 -3.20 -2.75 22.42
N SER A 128 -3.22 -3.59 23.46
CA SER A 128 -3.72 -3.22 24.79
C SER A 128 -3.04 -1.98 25.39
N ASN A 129 -1.80 -1.70 24.99
CA ASN A 129 -1.00 -0.58 25.51
C ASN A 129 -1.28 0.73 24.76
N ASP A 130 -2.04 0.69 23.67
CA ASP A 130 -2.42 1.90 22.93
C ASP A 130 -3.70 2.55 23.50
N VAL A 131 -4.25 2.02 24.60
CA VAL A 131 -5.44 2.58 25.25
C VAL A 131 -5.19 4.03 25.67
N GLY A 132 -6.12 4.91 25.33
CA GLY A 132 -5.99 6.35 25.55
C GLY A 132 -5.16 7.08 24.50
N ASP A 133 -4.45 6.38 23.61
CA ASP A 133 -3.80 7.03 22.48
C ASP A 133 -4.84 7.54 21.48
N GLU A 134 -4.52 8.67 20.86
CA GLU A 134 -5.34 9.36 19.87
C GLU A 134 -4.82 9.09 18.47
N PHE A 135 -5.71 8.67 17.58
CA PHE A 135 -5.40 8.43 16.17
C PHE A 135 -6.18 9.36 15.24
N ARG A 136 -5.55 9.73 14.13
CA ARG A 136 -6.18 10.42 13.00
C ARG A 136 -5.70 9.80 11.69
N CYS A 137 -6.60 9.71 10.73
CA CYS A 137 -6.27 9.36 9.36
C CYS A 137 -6.37 10.62 8.50
N GLU A 138 -5.36 10.87 7.69
CA GLU A 138 -5.29 11.96 6.73
C GLU A 138 -5.21 11.36 5.33
N ILE A 139 -6.02 11.89 4.43
CA ILE A 139 -6.08 11.51 3.03
C ILE A 139 -5.58 12.69 2.22
N ILE A 140 -4.60 12.46 1.35
CA ILE A 140 -4.07 13.50 0.47
C ILE A 140 -4.37 13.10 -0.97
N ASN A 141 -5.20 13.90 -1.64
CA ASN A 141 -5.45 13.72 -3.06
C ASN A 141 -4.26 14.29 -3.85
N PRO A 142 -3.58 13.51 -4.70
CA PRO A 142 -2.38 13.98 -5.39
C PRO A 142 -2.65 15.06 -6.45
N CYS A 143 -3.91 15.23 -6.89
CA CYS A 143 -4.30 16.25 -7.86
C CYS A 143 -4.66 17.59 -7.24
N LYS A 144 -5.37 17.55 -6.10
CA LYS A 144 -5.76 18.77 -5.37
C LYS A 144 -4.66 19.25 -4.43
N ASN A 145 -3.82 18.34 -3.95
CA ASN A 145 -2.92 18.57 -2.81
C ASN A 145 -3.68 19.12 -1.58
N ASP A 146 -4.98 18.82 -1.51
CA ASP A 146 -5.84 19.11 -0.37
C ASP A 146 -5.82 17.89 0.56
N GLU A 147 -5.80 18.17 1.86
CA GLU A 147 -5.75 17.17 2.91
C GLU A 147 -7.15 17.05 3.55
N VAL A 148 -7.69 15.84 3.59
CA VAL A 148 -8.94 15.51 4.28
C VAL A 148 -8.61 14.69 5.51
N ILE A 149 -8.85 15.23 6.70
CA ILE A 149 -8.45 14.62 7.97
C ILE A 149 -9.69 14.11 8.71
N SER A 150 -9.60 12.89 9.23
CA SER A 150 -10.64 12.29 10.06
C SER A 150 -10.78 13.05 11.39
N HIS A 151 -11.89 12.81 12.09
CA HIS A 151 -11.96 13.17 13.49
C HIS A 151 -10.93 12.37 14.30
N THR A 152 -10.52 12.91 15.45
CA THR A 152 -9.67 12.20 16.41
C THR A 152 -10.44 11.00 16.98
N PHE A 153 -9.80 9.83 16.95
CA PHE A 153 -10.30 8.61 17.56
C PHE A 153 -9.39 8.21 18.72
N THR A 154 -9.93 8.20 19.94
CA THR A 154 -9.20 7.73 21.13
C THR A 154 -9.46 6.24 21.33
N ILE A 155 -8.40 5.44 21.49
CA ILE A 155 -8.54 4.00 21.71
C ILE A 155 -9.30 3.75 23.02
N PRO A 156 -10.43 3.02 22.97
CA PRO A 156 -11.30 2.87 24.14
C PRO A 156 -10.71 1.89 25.16
N GLU A 157 -11.06 2.06 26.45
CA GLU A 157 -10.56 1.22 27.53
C GLU A 157 -10.81 -0.28 27.35
N ILE A 158 -11.88 -0.67 26.65
CA ILE A 158 -12.17 -2.07 26.35
C ILE A 158 -10.97 -2.77 25.67
N ALA A 159 -10.19 -2.04 24.86
CA ALA A 159 -9.00 -2.55 24.20
C ALA A 159 -7.93 -3.06 25.19
N SER A 160 -7.89 -2.58 26.43
CA SER A 160 -6.97 -3.08 27.47
C SER A 160 -7.22 -4.54 27.82
N THR A 161 -8.47 -5.01 27.66
CA THR A 161 -8.92 -6.35 28.05
C THR A 161 -9.20 -7.25 26.85
N THR A 162 -9.63 -6.69 25.71
CA THR A 162 -9.99 -7.46 24.52
C THR A 162 -8.84 -7.65 23.56
N CYS A 163 -8.00 -6.63 23.37
CA CYS A 163 -6.93 -6.71 22.39
C CYS A 163 -5.78 -7.56 22.91
N SER A 164 -5.19 -8.34 22.00
CA SER A 164 -4.01 -9.15 22.32
C SER A 164 -2.94 -8.30 23.01
N LYS A 165 -2.49 -8.79 24.17
CA LYS A 165 -1.28 -8.27 24.80
C LYS A 165 -0.15 -8.39 23.76
N ASN A 166 0.69 -7.35 23.72
CA ASN A 166 1.85 -7.18 22.85
C ASN A 166 2.45 -8.46 22.26
N TYR A 167 2.92 -8.38 21.00
CA TYR A 167 3.59 -9.40 20.17
C TYR A 167 3.97 -10.69 20.92
N LYS A 168 3.55 -11.87 20.42
CA LYS A 168 4.18 -13.14 20.84
C LYS A 168 5.69 -13.00 20.64
N THR A 169 6.41 -12.72 21.72
CA THR A 169 7.83 -12.40 21.71
C THR A 169 8.62 -13.67 21.54
N ILE A 170 8.65 -14.20 20.32
CA ILE A 170 9.64 -15.19 19.95
C ILE A 170 10.83 -14.40 19.42
N PRO A 171 11.95 -14.30 20.17
CA PRO A 171 13.14 -13.62 19.68
C PRO A 171 13.64 -14.35 18.44
N TYR A 172 13.51 -13.72 17.27
CA TYR A 172 14.07 -14.25 16.03
C TYR A 172 15.56 -13.90 15.99
N ILE A 173 16.41 -14.86 16.35
CA ILE A 173 17.85 -14.73 16.13
C ILE A 173 18.04 -14.92 14.62
N LYS A 174 18.17 -13.80 13.89
CA LYS A 174 18.64 -13.86 12.51
C LYS A 174 20.03 -14.46 12.58
N ASN A 175 20.18 -15.72 12.18
CA ASN A 175 21.49 -16.34 11.97
C ASN A 175 22.20 -15.45 10.94
N SER A 176 23.00 -14.50 11.43
CA SER A 176 23.91 -13.72 10.61
C SER A 176 24.79 -14.74 9.93
N SER A 177 24.54 -14.98 8.65
CA SER A 177 25.15 -16.10 7.95
C SER A 177 26.65 -15.92 8.00
N LYS A 178 27.29 -16.95 8.56
CA LYS A 178 28.72 -17.25 8.51
C LYS A 178 29.31 -16.76 7.19
N ASN A 179 30.30 -15.87 7.25
CA ASN A 179 31.47 -15.78 6.33
C ASN A 179 32.12 -14.39 6.28
N ASN A 180 32.30 -13.69 7.40
CA ASN A 180 33.31 -12.61 7.44
C ASN A 180 34.06 -12.64 8.77
N ILE A 181 35.18 -13.36 8.78
CA ILE A 181 36.08 -13.53 9.94
C ILE A 181 36.89 -12.24 10.22
N PHE A 182 36.78 -11.18 9.40
CA PHE A 182 37.73 -10.05 9.46
C PHE A 182 37.19 -8.68 9.84
N ASN A 183 35.93 -8.52 10.26
CA ASN A 183 35.45 -7.23 10.80
C ASN A 183 35.20 -7.32 12.30
N ILE A 184 36.30 -7.49 13.04
CA ILE A 184 36.39 -7.24 14.47
C ILE A 184 36.51 -5.72 14.65
N ILE A 185 35.73 -5.12 15.56
CA ILE A 185 35.80 -3.71 16.09
C ILE A 185 34.54 -2.83 15.84
N GLY A 186 33.51 -3.30 15.12
CA GLY A 186 32.19 -2.63 15.09
C GLY A 186 31.17 -3.10 16.15
N TYR A 187 31.61 -3.88 17.14
CA TYR A 187 30.79 -4.56 18.14
C TYR A 187 30.11 -3.57 19.08
N PHE A 188 28.90 -3.10 18.78
CA PHE A 188 27.76 -2.89 19.69
C PHE A 188 26.63 -2.22 18.89
N ASN A 189 26.25 -2.79 17.75
CA ASN A 189 24.90 -2.54 17.26
C ASN A 189 24.02 -3.61 17.94
N PRO A 190 23.33 -3.30 19.05
CA PRO A 190 22.55 -4.29 19.78
C PRO A 190 21.65 -4.97 18.77
N HIS A 191 21.72 -6.30 18.69
CA HIS A 191 20.88 -7.08 17.80
C HIS A 191 19.44 -6.59 17.96
N LYS A 192 18.92 -5.87 16.96
CA LYS A 192 17.54 -5.41 16.97
C LYS A 192 16.73 -6.69 16.88
N PHE A 193 16.23 -7.16 18.01
CA PHE A 193 15.35 -8.31 18.06
C PHE A 193 14.15 -7.97 17.19
N LEU A 194 14.06 -8.67 16.05
CA LEU A 194 12.90 -8.57 15.18
C LEU A 194 11.91 -9.61 15.68
N TYR A 195 10.74 -9.13 16.06
CA TYR A 195 9.66 -9.97 16.57
C TYR A 195 8.91 -10.58 15.41
N ILE A 196 8.52 -11.84 15.55
CA ILE A 196 7.69 -12.51 14.56
C ILE A 196 6.33 -11.82 14.52
N LYS A 197 5.90 -11.42 13.32
CA LYS A 197 4.61 -10.77 13.07
C LYS A 197 3.89 -11.53 11.97
N THR A 198 2.70 -12.04 12.30
CA THR A 198 1.76 -12.59 11.32
C THR A 198 1.42 -11.51 10.30
N PRO A 199 1.24 -11.86 9.02
CA PRO A 199 0.87 -10.89 8.00
C PRO A 199 -0.42 -10.17 8.36
N VAL A 200 -0.45 -8.87 8.09
CA VAL A 200 -1.65 -8.03 8.14
C VAL A 200 -1.65 -7.17 6.91
N ILE A 201 -2.71 -7.21 6.13
CA ILE A 201 -2.92 -6.29 5.01
C ILE A 201 -3.30 -4.93 5.61
N THR A 202 -2.42 -3.94 5.56
CA THR A 202 -2.63 -2.63 6.20
C THR A 202 -3.22 -1.60 5.27
N ALA A 203 -3.13 -1.79 3.96
CA ALA A 203 -3.83 -0.96 2.98
C ALA A 203 -4.14 -1.78 1.73
N ALA A 204 -5.39 -1.78 1.29
CA ALA A 204 -5.79 -2.47 0.08
C ALA A 204 -6.86 -1.71 -0.71
N THR A 205 -6.77 -1.78 -2.03
CA THR A 205 -7.83 -1.28 -2.92
C THR A 205 -9.01 -2.25 -2.83
N THR A 206 -10.14 -1.81 -2.30
CA THR A 206 -11.37 -2.62 -2.18
C THR A 206 -12.12 -2.65 -3.50
N MET A 207 -12.13 -1.53 -4.21
CA MET A 207 -12.76 -1.40 -5.50
C MET A 207 -12.02 -0.38 -6.36
N ARG A 208 -11.91 -0.65 -7.66
CA ARG A 208 -11.42 0.28 -8.67
C ARG A 208 -12.47 0.39 -9.77
N MET A 209 -12.74 1.61 -10.23
CA MET A 209 -13.56 1.85 -11.41
C MET A 209 -12.74 2.59 -12.46
N GLU A 210 -12.79 2.14 -13.71
CA GLU A 210 -11.97 2.67 -14.80
C GLU A 210 -12.57 2.38 -16.18
N TYR A 211 -12.17 3.15 -17.20
CA TYR A 211 -12.48 2.83 -18.60
C TYR A 211 -11.56 1.71 -19.15
N PRO A 212 -12.07 0.84 -20.06
CA PRO A 212 -11.23 -0.06 -20.84
C PRO A 212 -10.14 0.69 -21.63
N GLY A 213 -8.99 0.04 -21.83
CA GLY A 213 -7.81 0.62 -22.49
C GLY A 213 -6.86 1.36 -21.55
N ASN A 214 -7.22 1.57 -20.27
CA ASN A 214 -6.33 2.11 -19.26
C ASN A 214 -5.59 1.01 -18.48
N ILE A 215 -4.49 1.38 -17.84
CA ILE A 215 -3.80 0.50 -16.89
C ILE A 215 -4.35 0.76 -15.49
N ILE A 216 -4.45 -0.30 -14.70
CA ILE A 216 -4.94 -0.25 -13.32
C ILE A 216 -3.91 -0.90 -12.40
N THR A 217 -3.70 -0.32 -11.21
CA THR A 217 -3.04 -1.02 -10.11
C THR A 217 -3.96 -1.20 -8.90
N LEU A 218 -4.04 -2.42 -8.38
CA LEU A 218 -4.71 -2.68 -7.09
C LEU A 218 -3.65 -2.90 -6.02
N SER A 219 -3.78 -2.12 -4.94
CA SER A 219 -2.81 -2.17 -3.85
C SER A 219 -3.16 -3.29 -2.87
N CYS A 220 -2.14 -3.98 -2.37
CA CYS A 220 -2.27 -4.93 -1.26
C CYS A 220 -1.04 -4.86 -0.35
N LYS A 221 -0.96 -3.80 0.44
CA LYS A 221 0.16 -3.56 1.35
C LYS A 221 -0.02 -4.39 2.59
N ASN A 222 1.01 -5.13 2.97
CA ASN A 222 1.02 -5.89 4.21
C ASN A 222 2.20 -5.53 5.13
N GLU A 223 2.05 -5.81 6.40
CA GLU A 223 3.13 -5.82 7.38
C GLU A 223 3.28 -7.19 8.01
N ALA A 224 4.46 -7.78 7.86
CA ALA A 224 4.80 -9.05 8.48
C ALA A 224 6.29 -9.13 8.76
N TYR A 225 6.67 -9.98 9.73
CA TYR A 225 8.06 -10.37 9.91
C TYR A 225 8.15 -11.87 10.21
N PRO A 226 8.84 -12.68 9.39
CA PRO A 226 9.47 -12.34 8.11
C PRO A 226 8.48 -11.72 7.11
N LYS A 227 9.01 -10.96 6.12
CA LYS A 227 8.21 -10.29 5.08
C LYS A 227 7.26 -11.31 4.44
N ALA A 228 5.98 -10.95 4.34
CA ALA A 228 5.00 -11.81 3.68
C ALA A 228 5.15 -11.74 2.16
N ILE A 229 4.66 -12.79 1.51
CA ILE A 229 4.53 -12.88 0.06
C ILE A 229 3.05 -12.68 -0.27
N ASN A 230 2.76 -11.76 -1.19
CA ASN A 230 1.42 -11.61 -1.74
C ASN A 230 1.24 -12.59 -2.89
N LYS A 231 0.16 -13.35 -2.84
CA LYS A 231 -0.34 -14.14 -3.97
C LYS A 231 -1.70 -13.60 -4.37
N TRP A 232 -1.96 -13.57 -5.67
CA TRP A 232 -3.22 -13.08 -6.22
C TRP A 232 -3.93 -14.19 -6.98
N GLU A 233 -5.26 -14.23 -6.84
CA GLU A 233 -6.15 -15.17 -7.52
C GLU A 233 -7.38 -14.42 -8.03
N VAL A 234 -7.87 -14.77 -9.21
CA VAL A 234 -9.16 -14.30 -9.73
C VAL A 234 -10.26 -15.19 -9.14
N ILE A 235 -11.29 -14.57 -8.56
CA ILE A 235 -12.44 -15.29 -7.99
C ILE A 235 -13.53 -15.29 -9.05
N GLU A 236 -14.01 -16.48 -9.40
CA GLU A 236 -15.21 -16.64 -10.25
C GLU A 236 -16.42 -16.81 -9.31
N GLY A 237 -17.54 -16.14 -9.60
CA GLY A 237 -18.76 -16.23 -8.79
C GLY A 237 -18.81 -15.31 -7.56
N ASP A 238 -19.92 -15.42 -6.81
CA ASP A 238 -20.22 -14.59 -5.63
C ASP A 238 -19.68 -15.20 -4.31
N ASP A 239 -19.27 -16.47 -4.32
CA ASP A 239 -18.84 -17.17 -3.11
C ASP A 239 -17.37 -16.87 -2.79
N GLU A 240 -17.14 -16.00 -1.79
CA GLU A 240 -15.81 -15.62 -1.30
C GLU A 240 -14.93 -16.79 -0.84
N ASN A 241 -15.53 -17.97 -0.61
CA ASN A 241 -14.83 -19.18 -0.18
C ASN A 241 -14.41 -20.10 -1.33
N GLU A 242 -14.82 -19.81 -2.56
CA GLU A 242 -14.40 -20.59 -3.73
C GLU A 242 -12.89 -20.47 -3.98
N SER A 243 -12.34 -21.52 -4.58
CA SER A 243 -10.94 -21.54 -5.02
C SER A 243 -10.78 -20.61 -6.21
N GLY A 244 -9.93 -19.59 -6.07
CA GLY A 244 -9.63 -18.70 -7.19
C GLY A 244 -8.67 -19.33 -8.19
N VAL A 245 -8.67 -18.79 -9.41
CA VAL A 245 -7.71 -19.14 -10.46
C VAL A 245 -6.48 -18.26 -10.30
N SER A 246 -5.28 -18.86 -10.28
CA SER A 246 -4.03 -18.09 -10.19
C SER A 246 -3.94 -17.04 -11.30
N ILE A 247 -3.51 -15.82 -10.94
CA ILE A 247 -3.40 -14.75 -11.94
C ILE A 247 -2.35 -15.04 -13.03
N GLU A 248 -1.44 -15.99 -12.80
CA GLU A 248 -0.42 -16.40 -13.79
C GLU A 248 -1.04 -16.96 -15.08
N ASN A 249 -2.30 -17.39 -15.02
CA ASN A 249 -3.06 -17.86 -16.17
C ASN A 249 -3.58 -16.72 -17.06
N PHE A 250 -3.43 -15.46 -16.64
CA PHE A 250 -3.94 -14.29 -17.35
C PHE A 250 -2.79 -13.37 -17.76
N ASN A 251 -2.56 -13.25 -19.07
CA ASN A 251 -1.46 -12.44 -19.61
C ASN A 251 -1.57 -10.93 -19.32
N PHE A 252 -2.79 -10.45 -19.07
CA PHE A 252 -3.10 -9.06 -18.76
C PHE A 252 -2.96 -8.72 -17.26
N LEU A 253 -2.69 -9.70 -16.39
CA LEU A 253 -2.45 -9.50 -14.96
C LEU A 253 -0.99 -9.81 -14.61
N LYS A 254 -0.35 -8.96 -13.79
CA LYS A 254 1.03 -9.19 -13.29
C LYS A 254 1.18 -8.72 -11.85
N VAL A 255 1.85 -9.50 -11.00
CA VAL A 255 2.25 -9.02 -9.67
C VAL A 255 3.52 -8.17 -9.78
N LEU A 256 3.50 -6.99 -9.18
CA LEU A 256 4.64 -6.08 -9.07
C LEU A 256 5.55 -6.47 -7.89
N GLU A 257 6.78 -5.97 -7.86
CA GLU A 257 7.75 -6.29 -6.78
C GLU A 257 7.30 -5.84 -5.38
N ASN A 258 6.45 -4.81 -5.32
CA ASN A 258 5.85 -4.31 -4.07
C ASN A 258 4.65 -5.16 -3.61
N GLY A 259 4.26 -6.18 -4.38
CA GLY A 259 3.14 -7.08 -4.10
C GLY A 259 1.77 -6.59 -4.59
N ASP A 260 1.70 -5.40 -5.20
CA ASP A 260 0.50 -4.92 -5.87
C ASP A 260 0.29 -5.67 -7.18
N ILE A 261 -0.93 -5.63 -7.70
CA ILE A 261 -1.24 -6.19 -9.01
C ILE A 261 -1.37 -5.08 -10.05
N PHE A 262 -0.78 -5.33 -11.21
CA PHE A 262 -0.88 -4.52 -12.42
C PHE A 262 -1.84 -5.20 -13.38
N PHE A 263 -2.78 -4.44 -13.92
CA PHE A 263 -3.81 -4.91 -14.85
C PHE A 263 -3.84 -4.06 -16.11
N ASN A 264 -3.59 -4.67 -17.26
CA ASN A 264 -3.70 -4.04 -18.57
C ASN A 264 -5.11 -4.26 -19.14
N THR A 265 -5.99 -3.26 -19.06
CA THR A 265 -7.36 -3.39 -19.57
C THR A 265 -7.46 -3.29 -21.10
N THR A 266 -6.34 -3.11 -21.81
CA THR A 266 -6.34 -3.10 -23.29
C THR A 266 -6.51 -4.51 -23.88
N ASP A 267 -6.04 -5.53 -23.17
CA ASP A 267 -5.98 -6.92 -23.67
C ASP A 267 -7.15 -7.79 -23.16
N ILE A 268 -8.16 -7.18 -22.56
CA ILE A 268 -9.28 -7.91 -21.96
C ILE A 268 -10.37 -8.20 -23.00
N PRO A 269 -11.08 -9.33 -22.87
CA PRO A 269 -12.32 -9.57 -23.59
C PRO A 269 -13.40 -8.50 -23.30
N ASN A 270 -14.11 -8.05 -24.33
CA ASN A 270 -15.12 -6.99 -24.23
C ASN A 270 -16.36 -7.36 -23.40
N ASP A 271 -16.54 -8.64 -23.09
CA ASP A 271 -17.64 -9.18 -22.27
C ASP A 271 -17.35 -9.10 -20.76
N ILE A 272 -16.12 -8.75 -20.36
CA ILE A 272 -15.76 -8.58 -18.95
C ILE A 272 -16.04 -7.14 -18.52
N VAL A 273 -17.08 -6.95 -17.72
CA VAL A 273 -17.43 -5.66 -17.09
C VAL A 273 -16.97 -5.55 -15.64
N GLN A 274 -16.70 -6.69 -14.99
CA GLN A 274 -16.31 -6.76 -13.59
C GLN A 274 -15.36 -7.93 -13.35
N MET A 275 -14.43 -7.75 -12.41
CA MET A 275 -13.53 -8.81 -11.96
C MET A 275 -13.30 -8.72 -10.46
N ALA A 276 -13.38 -9.84 -9.75
CA ALA A 276 -13.02 -9.95 -8.34
C ALA A 276 -11.67 -10.66 -8.18
N LEU A 277 -10.78 -10.11 -7.35
CA LEU A 277 -9.45 -10.63 -7.13
C LEU A 277 -9.17 -10.76 -5.64
N ARG A 278 -8.61 -11.88 -5.22
CA ARG A 278 -8.18 -12.13 -3.84
C ARG A 278 -6.69 -11.90 -3.70
N CYS A 279 -6.27 -11.02 -2.80
CA CYS A 279 -4.89 -10.94 -2.35
C CYS A 279 -4.70 -11.76 -1.08
N ASN A 280 -3.78 -12.71 -1.10
CA ASN A 280 -3.39 -13.53 0.05
C ASN A 280 -1.97 -13.15 0.47
N ALA A 281 -1.81 -12.44 1.60
CA ALA A 281 -0.52 -12.13 2.19
C ALA A 281 -0.14 -13.23 3.17
N SER A 282 0.92 -14.00 2.91
CA SER A 282 1.29 -15.15 3.75
C SER A 282 2.77 -15.20 4.12
N ASN A 283 3.08 -15.76 5.29
CA ASN A 283 4.43 -16.16 5.69
C ASN A 283 4.36 -17.49 6.48
N ALA A 284 5.50 -17.94 7.02
CA ALA A 284 5.58 -19.21 7.76
C ALA A 284 4.75 -19.24 9.07
N TYR A 285 4.20 -18.11 9.52
CA TYR A 285 3.54 -17.95 10.82
C TYR A 285 2.05 -17.64 10.72
N GLY A 286 1.55 -17.34 9.51
CA GLY A 286 0.15 -17.02 9.29
C GLY A 286 -0.09 -16.39 7.92
N TRP A 287 -1.32 -15.93 7.74
CA TRP A 287 -1.76 -15.27 6.52
C TRP A 287 -2.90 -14.30 6.82
N ASP A 288 -3.09 -13.34 5.93
CA ASP A 288 -4.24 -12.42 5.87
C ASP A 288 -4.71 -12.37 4.41
N SER A 289 -6.00 -12.08 4.19
CA SER A 289 -6.60 -12.07 2.86
C SER A 289 -7.54 -10.90 2.68
N PHE A 290 -7.66 -10.43 1.44
CA PHE A 290 -8.51 -9.31 1.09
C PHE A 290 -9.04 -9.44 -0.34
N ILE A 291 -10.29 -9.05 -0.57
CA ILE A 291 -10.93 -9.08 -1.89
C ILE A 291 -10.96 -7.67 -2.48
N SER A 292 -10.54 -7.56 -3.73
CA SER A 292 -10.54 -6.35 -4.52
C SER A 292 -11.44 -6.53 -5.74
N THR A 293 -12.24 -5.55 -6.07
CA THR A 293 -13.12 -5.57 -7.24
C THR A 293 -12.69 -4.54 -8.27
N ILE A 294 -12.72 -4.90 -9.54
CA ILE A 294 -12.54 -3.96 -10.65
C ILE A 294 -13.87 -3.85 -11.39
N LEU A 295 -14.30 -2.64 -11.67
CA LEU A 295 -15.46 -2.31 -12.48
C LEU A 295 -14.98 -1.54 -13.72
N LEU A 296 -15.31 -2.07 -14.88
CA LEU A 296 -15.00 -1.46 -16.17
C LEU A 296 -16.25 -0.78 -16.70
N VAL A 297 -16.15 0.51 -16.94
CA VAL A 297 -17.27 1.33 -17.41
C VAL A 297 -17.08 1.59 -18.90
N THR A 298 -18.13 1.46 -19.69
CA THR A 298 -18.12 1.90 -21.08
C THR A 298 -18.62 3.33 -21.15
N GLU A 299 -17.92 4.21 -21.89
CA GLU A 299 -18.49 5.52 -22.24
C GLU A 299 -19.75 5.28 -23.09
N GLU A 300 -20.89 5.85 -22.67
CA GLU A 300 -22.13 5.86 -23.46
C GLU A 300 -22.09 6.90 -24.60
#